data_AF-A0A6M0BWC5-F1
#
_entry.id   AF-A0A6M0BWC5-F1
#
_cell.length_a   1.000
_cell.length_b   1.000
_cell.length_c   1.000
_cell.angle_alpha   90.00
_cell.angle_beta   90.00
_cell.angle_gamma   90.00
#
_symmetry.space_group_name_H-M   'P 1'
#
loop_
_entity.id
_entity.type
_entity.pdbx_description
1 polymer ?
#
loop_
_entity_poly.entity_id
_entity_poly.type
_entity_poly.pdbx_seq_one_letter_code
_entity_poly.pdbx_strand_id
1 'polypeptide(L)'
;MRGVRFLTDYQGKKTGAFVDLKEHNAFWEDVLAECGEPTDFQFLVDEEGKPVAVLLEFDKHIDLWEDVYDILAIELAKDEPRIPWEEVKRKLMEKGKLSV
;
A
#
# COMPACT_ATOMS: atom_id res chain seq x y z
N MET A 1 -2.58 -7.21 -5.30
CA MET A 1 -2.74 -5.74 -5.32
C MET A 1 -2.37 -5.27 -6.72
N ARG A 2 -3.32 -4.71 -7.46
CA ARG A 2 -3.06 -4.18 -8.81
C ARG A 2 -2.16 -2.95 -8.68
N GLY A 3 -1.29 -2.68 -9.66
CA GLY A 3 -0.40 -1.51 -9.64
C GLY A 3 0.81 -1.59 -8.69
N VAL A 4 0.98 -2.65 -7.88
CA VAL A 4 2.14 -2.84 -7.01
C VAL A 4 2.98 -4.03 -7.45
N ARG A 5 4.30 -3.84 -7.56
CA ARG A 5 5.28 -4.92 -7.73
C ARG A 5 6.36 -4.84 -6.65
N PHE A 6 6.70 -5.97 -6.03
CA PHE A 6 7.78 -5.99 -5.05
C PHE A 6 9.14 -6.17 -5.73
N LEU A 7 10.13 -5.43 -5.26
CA LEU A 7 11.54 -5.72 -5.50
C LEU A 7 12.03 -6.71 -4.45
N THR A 8 12.83 -7.68 -4.89
CA THR A 8 13.46 -8.66 -4.02
C THR A 8 14.96 -8.70 -4.21
N ASP A 9 15.70 -8.92 -3.14
CA ASP A 9 17.12 -9.26 -3.22
C ASP A 9 17.34 -10.68 -3.80
N TYR A 10 18.61 -11.07 -3.90
CA TYR A 10 19.01 -12.38 -4.43
C TYR A 10 18.58 -13.56 -3.55
N GLN A 11 18.17 -13.32 -2.30
CA GLN A 11 17.64 -14.32 -1.37
C GLN A 11 16.10 -14.38 -1.41
N GLY A 12 15.45 -13.50 -2.18
CA GLY A 12 14.00 -13.39 -2.26
C GLY A 12 13.37 -12.53 -1.16
N LYS A 13 14.16 -11.84 -0.33
CA LYS A 13 13.63 -10.90 0.66
C LYS A 13 13.12 -9.66 -0.08
N LYS A 14 11.91 -9.20 0.26
CA LYS A 14 11.37 -7.95 -0.29
C LYS A 14 12.16 -6.77 0.27
N THR A 15 12.68 -5.93 -0.62
CA THR A 15 13.51 -4.76 -0.28
C THR A 15 12.86 -3.44 -0.69
N GLY A 16 11.79 -3.50 -1.47
CA GLY A 16 11.03 -2.32 -1.84
C GLY A 16 9.75 -2.67 -2.58
N ALA A 17 8.96 -1.64 -2.84
CA ALA A 17 7.76 -1.71 -3.65
C ALA A 17 7.84 -0.67 -4.77
N PHE A 18 7.50 -1.12 -5.96
CA PHE A 18 7.30 -0.30 -7.13
C PHE A 18 5.81 -0.09 -7.30
N VAL A 19 5.36 1.15 -7.23
CA VAL A 19 3.94 1.48 -7.30
C VAL A 19 3.65 2.34 -8.52
N ASP A 20 2.73 1.87 -9.34
CA ASP A 20 2.24 2.54 -10.54
C ASP A 20 1.46 3.80 -10.14
N LEU A 21 1.82 4.95 -10.73
CA LEU A 21 1.19 6.25 -10.47
C LEU A 21 -0.04 6.50 -11.35
N LYS A 22 -0.21 5.72 -12.42
CA LYS A 22 -1.41 5.77 -13.29
C LYS A 22 -2.57 5.04 -12.62
N GLU A 23 -2.27 3.96 -11.91
CA GLU A 23 -3.22 3.31 -11.00
C GLU A 23 -3.26 4.13 -9.69
N HIS A 24 -4.45 4.33 -9.10
CA HIS A 24 -4.61 5.08 -7.85
C HIS A 24 -4.10 6.55 -7.87
N ASN A 25 -4.15 7.22 -9.04
CA ASN A 25 -3.57 8.55 -9.26
C ASN A 25 -3.99 9.63 -8.23
N ALA A 26 -5.26 9.65 -7.82
CA ALA A 26 -5.78 10.63 -6.85
C ALA A 26 -5.13 10.55 -5.47
N PHE A 27 -4.58 9.39 -5.10
CA PHE A 27 -3.91 9.18 -3.82
C PHE A 27 -2.46 9.72 -3.85
N TRP A 28 -1.79 9.64 -4.99
CA TRP A 28 -0.38 10.04 -5.11
C TRP A 28 -0.16 11.55 -5.11
N GLU A 29 -1.13 12.34 -5.56
CA GLU A 29 -1.01 13.81 -5.49
C GLU A 29 -0.96 14.30 -4.03
N ASP A 30 -1.81 13.75 -3.16
CA ASP A 30 -1.82 14.08 -1.73
C ASP A 30 -0.56 13.55 -1.02
N VAL A 31 -0.18 12.30 -1.32
CA VAL A 31 1.02 11.67 -0.71
C VAL A 31 2.30 12.39 -1.12
N LEU A 32 2.47 12.75 -2.38
CA LEU A 32 3.67 13.46 -2.84
C LEU A 32 3.70 14.92 -2.37
N ALA A 33 2.56 15.52 -2.06
CA ALA A 33 2.50 16.86 -1.46
C ALA A 33 2.94 16.86 0.02
N GLU A 34 2.72 15.76 0.74
CA GLU A 34 3.12 15.61 2.14
C GLU A 34 4.50 14.95 2.32
N CYS A 35 4.94 14.14 1.36
CA CYS A 35 6.20 13.40 1.40
C CYS A 35 7.35 14.16 0.73
N GLY A 36 8.00 15.05 1.50
CA GLY A 36 9.38 15.49 1.25
C GLY A 36 9.69 16.17 -0.11
N GLU A 37 10.96 16.52 -0.32
CA GLU A 37 11.39 17.06 -1.61
C GLU A 37 11.58 15.91 -2.63
N PRO A 38 11.34 16.14 -3.95
CA PRO A 38 11.46 15.12 -5.00
C PRO A 38 12.79 14.37 -5.07
N THR A 39 13.83 14.88 -4.39
CA THR A 39 15.17 14.28 -4.30
C THR A 39 15.23 13.02 -3.44
N ASP A 40 14.22 12.77 -2.58
CA ASP A 40 14.20 11.59 -1.70
C ASP A 40 13.65 10.33 -2.39
N PHE A 41 12.98 10.50 -3.53
CA PHE A 41 12.30 9.42 -4.24
C PHE A 41 12.95 9.09 -5.58
N GLN A 42 12.83 7.82 -5.97
CA GLN A 42 13.20 7.36 -7.31
C GLN A 42 11.94 7.09 -8.11
N PHE A 43 11.91 7.61 -9.35
CA PHE A 43 10.79 7.46 -10.26
C PHE A 43 11.21 6.71 -11.51
N LEU A 44 10.30 5.90 -12.03
CA LEU A 44 10.33 5.48 -13.42
C LEU A 44 9.56 6.50 -14.23
N VAL A 45 10.21 6.97 -15.30
CA VAL A 45 9.64 7.93 -16.23
C VAL A 45 9.39 7.26 -17.58
N ASP A 46 8.42 7.78 -18.33
CA ASP A 46 8.21 7.40 -19.72
C ASP A 46 9.18 8.12 -20.69
N GLU A 47 9.00 7.89 -21.99
CA GLU A 47 9.83 8.47 -23.05
C GLU A 47 9.76 10.01 -23.10
N GLU A 48 8.69 10.61 -22.58
CA GLU A 48 8.50 12.06 -22.50
C GLU A 48 9.06 12.64 -21.19
N GLY A 49 9.61 11.79 -20.31
CA GLY A 49 10.16 12.17 -19.01
C GLY A 49 9.10 12.33 -17.91
N LYS A 50 7.86 11.88 -18.14
CA LYS A 50 6.79 11.97 -17.14
C LYS A 50 6.88 10.79 -16.17
N PRO A 51 6.79 11.00 -14.84
CA PRO A 51 6.74 9.92 -13.86
C PRO A 51 5.54 9.01 -14.08
N VAL A 52 5.79 7.70 -14.17
CA VAL A 52 4.77 6.65 -14.34
C VAL A 52 4.70 5.69 -13.16
N ALA A 53 5.76 5.60 -12.36
CA ALA A 53 5.79 4.80 -11.13
C ALA A 53 6.82 5.36 -10.16
N VAL A 54 6.62 5.10 -8.86
CA VAL A 54 7.55 5.44 -7.78
C VAL A 54 8.13 4.17 -7.17
N LEU A 55 9.42 4.21 -6.82
CA LEU A 55 10.08 3.19 -6.03
C LEU A 55 10.13 3.63 -4.57
N LEU A 56 9.54 2.80 -3.71
CA LEU A 56 9.65 2.87 -2.27
C LEU A 56 10.63 1.80 -1.78
N GLU A 57 11.90 2.18 -1.60
CA GLU A 57 12.89 1.36 -0.89
C GLU A 57 12.48 1.20 0.58
N PHE A 58 12.31 -0.02 1.08
CA PHE A 58 11.82 -0.24 2.44
C PHE A 58 12.77 0.26 3.52
N ASP A 59 14.09 0.19 3.30
CA ASP A 59 15.05 0.71 4.28
C ASP A 59 14.93 2.23 4.49
N LYS A 60 14.27 2.95 3.57
CA LYS A 60 14.08 4.41 3.62
C LYS A 60 12.62 4.83 3.81
N HIS A 61 11.69 4.09 3.24
CA HIS A 61 10.30 4.49 3.05
C HIS A 61 9.32 3.48 3.65
N ILE A 62 9.72 2.69 4.65
CA ILE A 62 8.85 1.65 5.22
C ILE A 62 7.55 2.22 5.79
N ASP A 63 7.63 3.36 6.49
CA ASP A 63 6.45 4.00 7.10
C ASP A 63 5.47 4.47 6.02
N LEU A 64 5.99 5.15 4.99
CA LEU A 64 5.18 5.56 3.84
C LEU A 64 4.59 4.35 3.09
N TRP A 65 5.37 3.28 2.96
CA TRP A 65 4.88 2.05 2.35
C TRP A 65 3.72 1.43 3.15
N GLU A 66 3.77 1.49 4.48
CA GLU A 66 2.67 1.04 5.35
C GLU A 66 1.38 1.80 5.04
N ASP A 67 1.44 3.14 4.99
CA ASP A 67 0.28 3.99 4.66
C ASP A 67 -0.30 3.69 3.27
N VAL A 68 0.59 3.56 2.27
CA VAL A 68 0.21 3.20 0.89
C VAL A 68 -0.46 1.82 0.88
N TYR A 69 0.11 0.84 1.59
CA TYR A 69 -0.41 -0.51 1.61
C TYR A 69 -1.79 -0.58 2.28
N ASP A 70 -1.99 0.12 3.40
CA ASP A 70 -3.24 0.14 4.13
C ASP A 70 -4.39 0.73 3.30
N ILE A 71 -4.14 1.83 2.60
CA ILE A 71 -5.13 2.46 1.72
C ILE A 71 -5.49 1.53 0.55
N LEU A 72 -4.48 0.91 -0.08
CA LEU A 72 -4.72 -0.05 -1.14
C LEU A 72 -5.48 -1.28 -0.64
N ALA A 73 -5.22 -1.75 0.59
CA ALA A 73 -5.95 -2.85 1.21
C ALA A 73 -7.43 -2.47 1.46
N ILE A 74 -7.69 -1.26 1.93
CA ILE A 74 -9.05 -0.74 2.14
C ILE A 74 -9.82 -0.68 0.81
N GLU A 75 -9.22 -0.15 -0.26
CA GLU A 75 -9.89 -0.05 -1.56
C GLU A 75 -10.20 -1.45 -2.12
N LEU A 76 -9.30 -2.41 -1.96
CA LEU A 76 -9.56 -3.81 -2.35
C LEU A 76 -10.67 -4.47 -1.52
N ALA A 77 -10.76 -4.14 -0.24
CA ALA A 77 -11.77 -4.69 0.68
C ALA A 77 -13.13 -3.98 0.59
N LYS A 78 -13.25 -2.90 -0.20
CA LYS A 78 -14.43 -2.04 -0.27
C LYS A 78 -15.71 -2.79 -0.60
N ASP A 79 -15.60 -3.73 -1.54
CA ASP A 79 -16.70 -4.57 -2.04
C ASP A 79 -16.80 -5.92 -1.33
N GLU A 80 -15.96 -6.20 -0.34
CA GLU A 80 -16.04 -7.44 0.42
C GLU A 80 -17.33 -7.52 1.25
N PRO A 81 -17.97 -8.70 1.34
CA PRO A 81 -19.15 -8.88 2.19
C PRO A 81 -18.86 -8.52 3.64
N ARG A 82 -19.65 -7.59 4.19
CA ARG A 82 -19.54 -7.13 5.57
C ARG A 82 -20.52 -7.88 6.46
N ILE A 83 -20.11 -8.17 7.68
CA ILE A 83 -21.00 -8.70 8.72
C ILE A 83 -21.17 -7.67 9.84
N PRO A 84 -22.33 -7.62 10.51
CA PRO A 84 -22.53 -6.73 11.66
C PRO A 84 -21.53 -7.03 12.78
N TRP A 85 -21.12 -5.98 13.50
CA TRP A 85 -20.14 -6.11 14.59
C TRP A 85 -20.57 -7.12 15.67
N GLU A 86 -21.87 -7.17 15.99
CA GLU A 86 -22.41 -8.12 16.96
C GLU A 86 -22.30 -9.58 16.49
N GLU A 87 -22.38 -9.81 15.17
CA GLU A 87 -22.14 -11.15 14.62
C GLU A 87 -20.66 -11.55 14.72
N VAL A 88 -19.73 -10.60 14.53
CA VAL A 88 -18.30 -10.83 14.75
C VAL A 88 -18.04 -11.24 16.21
N LYS A 89 -18.55 -10.47 17.18
CA LYS A 89 -18.41 -10.77 18.61
C LYS A 89 -18.94 -12.16 18.95
N ARG A 90 -20.15 -12.49 18.49
CA ARG A 90 -20.76 -13.82 18.72
C ARG A 90 -19.84 -14.93 18.21
N LYS A 91 -19.37 -14.84 16.97
CA LYS A 91 -18.47 -15.84 16.37
C LYS A 91 -17.14 -15.97 17.12
N LEU A 92 -16.62 -14.88 17.69
CA LEU A 92 -15.37 -14.91 18.47
C LEU A 92 -15.57 -15.51 19.87
N MET A 93 -16.70 -15.21 20.54
CA MET A 93 -17.06 -15.82 21.83
C MET A 93 -17.30 -17.33 21.69
N GLU A 94 -18.02 -17.77 20.64
CA GLU A 94 -18.21 -19.20 20.33
C GLU A 94 -16.89 -19.95 20.12
N LYS A 95 -15.88 -19.25 19.58
CA LYS A 95 -14.52 -19.80 19.37
C LYS A 95 -13.62 -19.68 20.60
N GLY A 96 -14.11 -19.12 21.72
CA GLY A 96 -13.32 -18.86 22.92
C GLY A 96 -12.19 -17.85 22.70
N LYS A 97 -12.24 -17.06 21.62
CA LYS A 97 -11.23 -16.03 21.28
C LYS A 97 -11.55 -14.65 21.82
N LEU A 98 -12.75 -14.48 22.36
CA LEU A 98 -13.21 -13.27 23.01
C LEU A 98 -13.93 -13.65 24.30
N SER A 99 -13.50 -13.07 25.40
CA SER A 99 -14.18 -13.10 26.70
C SER A 99 -14.51 -11.65 27.05
N VAL A 100 -15.79 -11.35 27.21
CA VAL A 100 -16.28 -10.02 27.61
C VAL A 100 -16.72 -10.07 29.06
#